data_AF-A0A0R2D7C7-F1
#
_entry.id   AF-A0A0R2D7C7-F1
#
_cell.length_a   1.000
_cell.length_b   1.000
_cell.length_c   1.000
_cell.angle_alpha   90.00
_cell.angle_beta   90.00
_cell.angle_gamma   90.00
#
_symmetry.space_group_name_H-M   'P 1'
#
loop_
_entity.id
_entity.type
_entity.pdbx_description
1 polymer ?
#
loop_
_entity_poly.entity_id
_entity_poly.type
_entity_poly.pdbx_seq_one_letter_code
_entity_poly.pdbx_strand_id
1 'polypeptide(L)'
;MEKNLLSFIETNLEKLDFDGNLEVSWEKEQHTFTLDLTFYAENKAQEVILDMKEVESDEPIITFVDSILLYDEAKFDPKKVQNDYLVCLPFEGKKGWSLTQGKAFFIYLQIVLDNGESDLLDFLNNEDTDVFELEWSNEEYEKILKNIENGNEERLLYPKY
;
A
#
# COMPACT_ATOMS: atom_id res chain seq x y z
N MET A 1 -15.05 -14.22 -13.48
CA MET A 1 -13.73 -14.45 -12.87
C MET A 1 -13.92 -15.28 -11.61
N GLU A 2 -13.07 -16.27 -11.36
CA GLU A 2 -13.02 -16.98 -10.08
C GLU A 2 -12.47 -16.00 -9.02
N LYS A 3 -13.21 -15.76 -7.93
CA LYS A 3 -12.85 -14.78 -6.89
C LYS A 3 -11.64 -15.30 -6.10
N ASN A 4 -10.44 -14.93 -6.52
CA ASN A 4 -9.16 -15.20 -5.85
C ASN A 4 -8.56 -13.91 -5.31
N LEU A 5 -7.49 -14.01 -4.51
CA LEU A 5 -6.83 -12.87 -3.87
C LEU A 5 -6.40 -11.79 -4.86
N LEU A 6 -5.76 -12.16 -5.98
CA LEU A 6 -5.32 -11.20 -7.00
C LEU A 6 -6.52 -10.48 -7.63
N SER A 7 -7.52 -11.22 -8.12
CA SER A 7 -8.71 -10.60 -8.73
C SER A 7 -9.49 -9.73 -7.74
N PHE A 8 -9.46 -10.08 -6.45
CA PHE A 8 -10.05 -9.28 -5.39
C PHE A 8 -9.28 -8.00 -5.17
N ILE A 9 -7.94 -8.04 -5.20
CA ILE A 9 -7.10 -6.85 -5.09
C ILE A 9 -7.36 -5.92 -6.29
N GLU A 10 -7.18 -6.42 -7.51
CA GLU A 10 -7.39 -5.66 -8.75
C GLU A 10 -8.77 -4.97 -8.78
N THR A 11 -9.83 -5.71 -8.49
CA THR A 11 -11.21 -5.17 -8.52
C THR A 11 -11.46 -4.09 -7.45
N ASN A 12 -10.76 -4.12 -6.31
CA ASN A 12 -10.99 -3.15 -5.24
C ASN A 12 -10.02 -1.96 -5.31
N LEU A 13 -8.86 -2.10 -5.94
CA LEU A 13 -7.99 -0.96 -6.25
C LEU A 13 -8.71 0.06 -7.13
N GLU A 14 -9.45 -0.40 -8.14
CA GLU A 14 -10.26 0.45 -9.03
C GLU A 14 -11.38 1.24 -8.32
N LYS A 15 -11.66 0.95 -7.05
CA LYS A 15 -12.73 1.58 -6.27
C LYS A 15 -12.21 2.57 -5.23
N LEU A 16 -10.90 2.64 -5.04
CA LEU A 16 -10.31 3.60 -4.11
C LEU A 16 -10.42 4.99 -4.71
N ASP A 17 -10.67 5.96 -3.83
CA ASP A 17 -10.66 7.38 -4.19
C ASP A 17 -9.24 7.89 -4.00
N PHE A 18 -8.48 7.97 -5.09
CA PHE A 18 -7.06 8.33 -5.03
C PHE A 18 -6.66 8.95 -6.37
N ASP A 19 -6.05 10.14 -6.32
CA ASP A 19 -5.67 10.88 -7.53
C ASP A 19 -4.32 10.39 -8.11
N GLY A 20 -3.59 9.58 -7.34
CA GLY A 20 -2.36 8.93 -7.77
C GLY A 20 -2.55 7.67 -8.60
N ASN A 21 -1.51 6.85 -8.66
CA ASN A 21 -1.53 5.56 -9.35
C ASN A 21 -1.33 4.39 -8.38
N LEU A 22 -2.11 3.32 -8.59
CA LEU A 22 -2.02 2.07 -7.83
C LEU A 22 -1.79 0.91 -8.79
N GLU A 23 -0.69 0.20 -8.63
CA GLU A 23 -0.36 -0.95 -9.48
C GLU A 23 -0.07 -2.19 -8.63
N VAL A 24 -0.72 -3.31 -8.96
CA VAL A 24 -0.42 -4.59 -8.33
C VAL A 24 0.37 -5.48 -9.29
N SER A 25 1.54 -5.93 -8.84
CA SER A 25 2.35 -6.93 -9.54
C SER A 25 2.32 -8.27 -8.80
N TRP A 26 2.39 -9.36 -9.55
CA TRP A 26 2.36 -10.73 -9.00
C TRP A 26 3.63 -11.50 -9.34
N GLU A 27 4.48 -11.69 -8.35
CA GLU A 27 5.70 -12.48 -8.44
C GLU A 27 5.43 -13.95 -8.11
N LYS A 28 5.02 -14.68 -9.16
CA LYS A 28 4.60 -16.09 -9.09
C LYS A 28 5.61 -17.02 -8.43
N GLU A 29 6.90 -16.83 -8.71
CA GLU A 29 7.96 -17.69 -8.17
C GLU A 29 8.20 -17.45 -6.68
N GLN A 30 8.08 -16.19 -6.25
CA GLN A 30 8.30 -15.79 -4.87
C GLN A 30 7.03 -15.93 -4.01
N HIS A 31 5.88 -16.16 -4.63
CA HIS A 31 4.57 -16.15 -3.98
C HIS A 31 4.31 -14.84 -3.24
N THR A 32 4.55 -13.73 -3.94
CA THR A 32 4.31 -12.39 -3.40
C THR A 32 3.48 -11.55 -4.37
N PHE A 33 2.77 -10.58 -3.81
CA PHE A 33 2.17 -9.48 -4.56
C PHE A 33 2.79 -8.20 -4.04
N THR A 34 3.14 -7.28 -4.93
CA THR A 34 3.57 -5.94 -4.55
C THR A 34 2.50 -4.97 -5.04
N LEU A 35 2.01 -4.12 -4.13
CA LEU A 35 1.15 -3.00 -4.46
C LEU A 35 2.01 -1.73 -4.42
N ASP A 36 2.29 -1.16 -5.58
CA ASP A 36 2.98 0.11 -5.72
C ASP A 36 1.99 1.27 -5.61
N LEU A 37 2.32 2.26 -4.78
CA LEU A 37 1.57 3.47 -4.51
C LEU A 37 2.37 4.64 -5.08
N THR A 38 1.81 5.36 -6.05
CA THR A 38 2.46 6.56 -6.62
C THR A 38 1.62 7.78 -6.35
N PHE A 39 2.17 8.74 -5.61
CA PHE A 39 1.56 10.02 -5.30
C PHE A 39 2.13 11.10 -6.20
N TYR A 40 1.29 12.05 -6.60
CA TYR A 40 1.68 13.20 -7.40
C TYR A 40 1.26 14.47 -6.69
N ALA A 41 2.14 15.46 -6.65
CA ALA A 41 1.79 16.79 -6.17
C ALA A 41 2.57 17.88 -6.90
N GLU A 42 1.91 19.00 -7.17
CA GLU A 42 2.56 20.14 -7.81
C GLU A 42 3.35 20.96 -6.78
N ASN A 43 4.65 21.14 -7.00
CA ASN A 43 5.49 22.00 -6.18
C ASN A 43 5.33 23.47 -6.61
N LYS A 44 4.21 24.09 -6.18
CA LYS A 44 3.87 25.47 -6.55
C LYS A 44 4.82 26.51 -5.96
N ALA A 45 5.41 26.22 -4.80
CA ALA A 45 6.37 27.08 -4.15
C ALA A 45 7.75 27.05 -4.83
N GLN A 46 8.00 26.06 -5.71
CA GLN A 46 9.30 25.80 -6.34
C GLN A 46 10.41 25.58 -5.31
N GLU A 47 10.06 24.97 -4.17
CA GLU A 47 11.01 24.62 -3.12
C GLU A 47 12.01 23.58 -3.64
N VAL A 48 13.24 23.65 -3.13
CA VAL A 48 14.26 22.64 -3.44
C VAL A 48 13.94 21.40 -2.62
N ILE A 49 13.48 20.35 -3.29
CA ILE A 49 13.14 19.07 -2.66
C ILE A 49 14.23 18.07 -2.98
N LEU A 50 14.75 17.44 -1.94
CA LEU A 50 15.77 16.41 -2.04
C LEU A 50 15.15 15.02 -1.93
N ASP A 51 15.57 14.09 -2.77
CA ASP A 51 15.27 12.68 -2.58
C ASP A 51 16.10 12.08 -1.42
N MET A 52 15.88 10.80 -1.11
CA MET A 52 16.62 10.08 -0.07
C MET A 52 18.15 9.98 -0.33
N LYS A 53 18.62 10.36 -1.52
CA LYS A 53 20.04 10.38 -1.92
C LYS A 53 20.58 11.81 -2.03
N GLU A 54 19.86 12.79 -1.49
CA GLU A 54 20.19 14.21 -1.54
C GLU A 54 20.29 14.77 -2.97
N VAL A 55 19.51 14.21 -3.89
CA VAL A 55 19.39 14.70 -5.27
C VAL A 55 18.21 15.66 -5.37
N GLU A 56 18.46 16.86 -5.86
CA GLU A 56 17.42 17.86 -6.11
C GLU A 56 16.47 17.40 -7.23
N SER A 57 15.17 17.58 -7.00
CA SER A 57 14.15 17.41 -8.03
C SER A 57 13.92 18.73 -8.77
N ASP A 58 14.21 18.75 -10.07
CA ASP A 58 13.92 19.89 -10.97
C ASP A 58 12.48 19.83 -11.55
N GLU A 59 11.72 18.79 -11.24
CA GLU A 59 10.39 18.56 -11.81
C GLU A 59 9.31 19.41 -11.11
N PRO A 60 8.40 20.05 -11.87
CA PRO A 60 7.30 20.83 -11.31
C PRO A 60 6.25 19.96 -10.60
N ILE A 61 6.19 18.67 -10.97
CA ILE A 61 5.34 17.66 -10.33
C ILE A 61 6.25 16.71 -9.58
N ILE A 62 6.11 16.70 -8.27
CA ILE A 62 6.78 15.76 -7.39
C ILE A 62 6.08 14.42 -7.50
N THR A 63 6.88 13.37 -7.64
CA THR A 63 6.42 11.98 -7.63
C THR A 63 7.02 11.29 -6.42
N PHE A 64 6.17 10.76 -5.55
CA PHE A 64 6.58 9.92 -4.44
C PHE A 64 6.09 8.50 -4.68
N VAL A 65 6.93 7.50 -4.41
CA VAL A 65 6.62 6.09 -4.61
C VAL A 65 6.97 5.31 -3.36
N ASP A 66 6.04 4.46 -2.93
CA ASP A 66 6.25 3.45 -1.90
C ASP A 66 5.40 2.22 -2.22
N SER A 67 5.62 1.11 -1.52
CA SER A 67 5.04 -0.17 -1.86
C SER A 67 4.61 -0.97 -0.63
N ILE A 68 3.54 -1.75 -0.79
CA ILE A 68 3.07 -2.73 0.19
C ILE A 68 3.36 -4.14 -0.35
N LEU A 69 4.02 -4.97 0.47
CA LEU A 69 4.29 -6.37 0.15
C LEU A 69 3.23 -7.29 0.76
N LEU A 70 2.61 -8.14 -0.05
CA LEU A 70 1.80 -9.27 0.40
C LEU A 70 2.56 -10.57 0.13
N TYR A 71 2.77 -11.42 1.14
CA TYR A 71 3.67 -12.58 1.00
C TYR A 71 3.12 -13.88 1.60
N ASP A 72 3.50 -15.02 1.01
CA ASP A 72 3.20 -16.35 1.56
C ASP A 72 4.07 -16.58 2.81
N GLU A 73 3.43 -16.63 3.98
CA GLU A 73 4.12 -16.77 5.27
C GLU A 73 4.96 -18.06 5.40
N ALA A 74 4.65 -19.09 4.60
CA ALA A 74 5.37 -20.35 4.61
C ALA A 74 6.58 -20.37 3.66
N LYS A 75 6.71 -19.37 2.78
CA LYS A 75 7.70 -19.39 1.69
C LYS A 75 8.58 -18.16 1.61
N PHE A 76 8.17 -17.05 2.21
CA PHE A 76 8.88 -15.78 2.14
C PHE A 76 9.22 -15.27 3.55
N ASP A 77 10.45 -14.80 3.72
CA ASP A 77 10.91 -14.18 4.97
C ASP A 77 10.98 -12.66 4.78
N PRO A 78 10.00 -11.90 5.32
CA PRO A 78 9.91 -10.46 5.10
C PRO A 78 11.06 -9.69 5.74
N LYS A 79 11.77 -10.26 6.72
CA LYS A 79 12.88 -9.58 7.43
C LYS A 79 14.01 -9.15 6.51
N LYS A 80 14.10 -9.76 5.32
CA LYS A 80 15.12 -9.45 4.31
C LYS A 80 14.85 -8.16 3.56
N VAL A 81 13.60 -7.70 3.53
CA VAL A 81 13.12 -6.61 2.69
C VAL A 81 12.17 -5.66 3.42
N GLN A 82 11.90 -5.88 4.71
CA GLN A 82 10.89 -5.12 5.47
C GLN A 82 11.14 -3.60 5.54
N ASN A 83 12.36 -3.14 5.25
CA ASN A 83 12.69 -1.71 5.23
C ASN A 83 12.53 -1.11 3.82
N ASP A 84 12.23 -1.93 2.81
CA ASP A 84 12.05 -1.53 1.41
C ASP A 84 10.55 -1.37 1.06
N TYR A 85 9.66 -1.59 2.03
CA TYR A 85 8.21 -1.53 1.88
C TYR A 85 7.58 -0.80 3.06
N LEU A 86 6.52 -0.03 2.81
CA LEU A 86 5.66 0.56 3.84
C LEU A 86 5.22 -0.47 4.89
N VAL A 87 4.76 -1.65 4.41
CA VAL A 87 4.41 -2.78 5.27
C VAL A 87 4.51 -4.10 4.51
N CYS A 88 4.85 -5.16 5.23
CA CYS A 88 4.80 -6.54 4.74
C CYS A 88 3.66 -7.31 5.43
N LEU A 89 2.66 -7.76 4.67
CA LEU A 89 1.47 -8.44 5.17
C LEU A 89 1.46 -9.93 4.74
N PRO A 90 1.38 -10.88 5.68
CA PRO A 90 1.35 -12.30 5.35
C PRO A 90 -0.02 -12.77 4.84
N PHE A 91 -0.02 -13.80 3.98
CA PHE A 91 -1.19 -14.63 3.66
C PHE A 91 -0.92 -16.13 3.87
N GLU A 92 -1.98 -16.92 4.08
CA GLU A 92 -1.91 -18.34 4.46
C GLU A 92 -1.71 -19.27 3.23
N GLY A 93 -0.59 -19.14 2.52
CA GLY A 93 -0.27 -19.94 1.34
C GLY A 93 -1.45 -20.07 0.36
N LYS A 94 -1.87 -21.30 0.03
CA LYS A 94 -3.00 -21.55 -0.89
C LYS A 94 -4.34 -21.00 -0.39
N LYS A 95 -4.53 -20.84 0.91
CA LYS A 95 -5.77 -20.29 1.47
C LYS A 95 -5.87 -18.78 1.29
N GLY A 96 -4.74 -18.10 1.04
CA GLY A 96 -4.67 -16.64 0.90
C GLY A 96 -5.19 -15.92 2.15
N TRP A 97 -6.04 -14.93 1.95
CA TRP A 97 -6.66 -14.15 3.03
C TRP A 97 -8.08 -14.59 3.33
N SER A 98 -8.56 -14.31 4.53
CA SER A 98 -10.01 -14.24 4.76
C SER A 98 -10.60 -13.03 4.02
N LEU A 99 -11.89 -13.09 3.70
CA LEU A 99 -12.57 -11.91 3.14
C LEU A 99 -12.52 -10.74 4.12
N THR A 100 -12.53 -11.01 5.43
CA THR A 100 -12.36 -9.99 6.48
C THR A 100 -11.01 -9.29 6.38
N GLN A 101 -9.90 -10.02 6.21
CA GLN A 101 -8.57 -9.41 5.99
C GLN A 101 -8.55 -8.55 4.73
N GLY A 102 -9.10 -9.06 3.62
CA GLY A 102 -9.17 -8.30 2.37
C GLY A 102 -9.98 -7.00 2.50
N LYS A 103 -11.14 -7.03 3.17
CA LYS A 103 -11.94 -5.83 3.42
C LYS A 103 -11.21 -4.83 4.33
N ALA A 104 -10.61 -5.31 5.41
CA ALA A 104 -9.87 -4.45 6.35
C ALA A 104 -8.69 -3.76 5.66
N PHE A 105 -7.98 -4.51 4.80
CA PHE A 105 -6.88 -3.98 4.00
C PHE A 105 -7.33 -2.80 3.15
N PHE A 106 -8.42 -2.92 2.38
CA PHE A 106 -8.88 -1.82 1.53
C PHE A 106 -9.47 -0.63 2.30
N ILE A 107 -10.16 -0.88 3.42
CA ILE A 107 -10.62 0.22 4.29
C ILE A 107 -9.43 1.01 4.82
N TYR A 108 -8.39 0.31 5.30
CA TYR A 108 -7.24 0.98 5.87
C TYR A 108 -6.32 1.59 4.81
N LEU A 109 -6.19 0.94 3.65
CA LEU A 109 -5.47 1.49 2.51
C LEU A 109 -6.06 2.84 2.09
N GLN A 110 -7.39 2.99 2.02
CA GLN A 110 -8.01 4.30 1.74
C GLN A 110 -7.56 5.36 2.75
N ILE A 111 -7.52 5.03 4.05
CA ILE A 111 -7.07 5.98 5.09
C ILE A 111 -5.60 6.36 4.89
N VAL A 112 -4.74 5.39 4.54
CA VAL A 112 -3.32 5.65 4.26
C VAL A 112 -3.16 6.55 3.03
N LEU A 113 -3.96 6.35 1.99
CA LEU A 113 -3.95 7.19 0.79
C LEU A 113 -4.41 8.61 1.10
N ASP A 114 -5.55 8.76 1.78
CA ASP A 114 -6.10 10.08 2.16
C ASP A 114 -5.10 10.87 3.02
N ASN A 115 -4.49 10.21 4.01
CA ASN A 115 -3.48 10.83 4.86
C ASN A 115 -2.22 11.17 4.05
N GLY A 116 -1.73 10.25 3.22
CA GLY A 116 -0.55 10.48 2.40
C GLY A 116 -0.70 11.65 1.43
N GLU A 117 -1.87 11.84 0.82
CA GLU A 117 -2.15 13.00 -0.01
C GLU A 117 -2.15 14.30 0.80
N SER A 118 -2.79 14.30 1.98
CA SER A 118 -2.81 15.46 2.88
C SER A 118 -1.40 15.81 3.35
N ASP A 119 -0.64 14.83 3.82
CA ASP A 119 0.69 15.01 4.38
C ASP A 119 1.68 15.46 3.30
N LEU A 120 1.55 14.97 2.06
CA LEU A 120 2.37 15.43 0.93
C LEU A 120 2.08 16.89 0.59
N LEU A 121 0.81 17.30 0.62
CA LEU A 121 0.44 18.70 0.41
C LEU A 121 0.95 19.60 1.55
N ASP A 122 0.88 19.13 2.79
CA ASP A 122 1.40 19.87 3.93
C ASP A 122 2.92 20.01 3.85
N PHE A 123 3.65 18.95 3.49
CA PHE A 123 5.09 18.98 3.23
C PHE A 123 5.48 20.04 2.18
N LEU A 124 4.70 20.18 1.11
CA LEU A 124 4.99 21.13 0.04
C LEU A 124 4.62 22.59 0.36
N ASN A 125 3.73 22.81 1.32
CA ASN A 125 3.15 24.13 1.58
C ASN A 125 3.46 24.69 2.97
N ASN A 126 4.03 23.89 3.88
CA ASN A 126 4.29 24.26 5.26
C ASN A 126 5.78 24.10 5.62
N GLU A 127 6.40 25.17 6.12
CA GLU A 127 7.81 25.18 6.53
C GLU A 127 8.08 24.34 7.80
N ASP A 128 7.04 23.85 8.50
CA ASP A 128 7.18 23.06 9.72
C ASP A 128 7.37 21.54 9.48
N THR A 129 7.27 21.07 8.22
CA THR A 129 7.40 19.65 7.87
C THR A 129 8.67 19.41 7.05
N ASP A 130 9.71 18.85 7.69
CA ASP A 130 11.02 18.65 7.05
C ASP A 130 11.10 17.40 6.17
N VAL A 131 10.26 16.38 6.45
CA VAL A 131 10.31 15.07 5.80
C VAL A 131 8.90 14.58 5.53
N PHE A 132 8.68 14.03 4.34
CA PHE A 132 7.47 13.31 3.98
C PHE A 132 7.76 11.81 3.84
N GLU A 133 6.95 11.00 4.51
CA GLU A 133 6.90 9.55 4.38
C GLU A 133 5.46 9.07 4.55
N LEU A 134 5.13 7.89 4.01
CA LEU A 134 3.87 7.24 4.32
C LEU A 134 3.99 6.50 5.65
N GLU A 135 2.91 6.52 6.41
CA GLU A 135 2.84 5.81 7.68
C GLU A 135 1.81 4.68 7.64
N TRP A 136 2.20 3.52 8.18
CA TRP A 136 1.30 2.40 8.42
C TRP A 136 1.21 2.08 9.92
N SER A 137 0.03 2.30 10.50
CA SER A 137 -0.28 1.95 11.89
C SER A 137 -0.90 0.55 11.97
N ASN A 138 -0.12 -0.40 12.48
CA ASN A 138 -0.62 -1.75 12.79
C ASN A 138 -1.78 -1.71 13.79
N GLU A 139 -1.79 -0.75 14.71
CA GLU A 139 -2.87 -0.61 15.70
C GLU A 139 -4.20 -0.23 15.04
N GLU A 140 -4.19 0.76 14.14
CA GLU A 140 -5.39 1.19 13.43
C GLU A 140 -5.89 0.12 12.46
N TYR A 141 -4.96 -0.53 11.74
CA TYR A 141 -5.29 -1.68 10.90
C TYR A 141 -5.98 -2.79 11.70
N GLU A 142 -5.43 -3.17 12.86
CA GLU A 142 -6.01 -4.20 13.72
C GLU A 142 -7.38 -3.81 14.29
N LYS A 143 -7.60 -2.53 14.61
CA LYS A 143 -8.90 -2.03 15.07
C LYS A 143 -9.95 -2.20 13.97
N ILE A 144 -9.63 -1.82 12.74
CA ILE A 144 -10.51 -2.00 11.58
C ILE A 144 -10.80 -3.49 11.37
N LEU A 145 -9.77 -4.34 11.38
CA LEU A 145 -9.91 -5.78 11.20
C LEU A 145 -10.87 -6.41 12.21
N LYS A 146 -10.78 -6.01 13.49
CA LYS A 146 -11.65 -6.51 14.58
C LYS A 146 -13.11 -6.05 14.44
N ASN A 147 -13.36 -4.91 13.78
CA ASN A 147 -14.69 -4.33 13.62
C ASN A 147 -15.47 -4.89 12.42
N ILE A 148 -14.85 -5.68 11.55
CA ILE A 148 -15.55 -6.28 10.40
C ILE A 148 -16.32 -7.52 10.85
N GLU A 149 -17.63 -7.36 10.95
CA GLU A 149 -18.55 -8.46 11.21
C GLU A 149 -18.75 -9.29 9.93
N ASN A 150 -18.51 -10.60 10.02
CA ASN A 150 -18.67 -11.59 8.96
C ASN A 150 -17.61 -11.56 7.83
N GLY A 151 -17.19 -12.74 7.37
CA GLY A 151 -16.18 -12.90 6.31
C GLY A 151 -14.94 -13.70 6.70
N ASN A 152 -14.83 -14.15 7.96
CA ASN A 152 -13.72 -14.99 8.42
C ASN A 152 -13.74 -16.41 7.81
N GLU A 153 -14.93 -16.93 7.49
CA GLU A 153 -15.09 -18.25 6.87
C GLU A 153 -14.88 -18.22 5.35
N GLU A 154 -15.18 -17.09 4.69
CA GLU A 154 -14.95 -16.92 3.27
C GLU A 154 -13.47 -16.63 2.99
N ARG A 155 -12.90 -17.32 2.00
CA ARG A 155 -11.48 -17.22 1.67
C ARG A 155 -11.25 -16.64 0.28
N LEU A 156 -10.30 -15.73 0.22
CA LEU A 156 -9.69 -15.21 -1.00
C LEU A 156 -8.47 -16.08 -1.29
N LEU A 157 -8.69 -17.18 -2.01
CA LEU A 157 -7.64 -18.16 -2.28
C LEU A 157 -6.51 -17.54 -3.10
N TYR A 158 -5.29 -18.03 -2.89
CA TYR A 158 -4.16 -17.66 -3.74
C TYR A 158 -4.41 -18.14 -5.19
N PRO A 159 -4.08 -17.34 -6.23
CA PRO A 159 -4.38 -17.68 -7.61
C PRO A 159 -3.62 -18.92 -8.09
N LYS A 160 -4.23 -19.68 -9.00
CA LYS A 160 -3.55 -20.81 -9.66
C LYS A 160 -2.75 -20.29 -10.85
N TYR A 161 -1.54 -20.82 -11.04
CA TYR A 161 -0.67 -20.58 -12.20
C TYR A 161 0.06 -21.87 -12.58
#